data_AF-A0A963SQ50-F1
#
_entry.id   AF-A0A963SQ50-F1
#
_cell.length_a   1.000
_cell.length_b   1.000
_cell.length_c   1.000
_cell.angle_alpha   90.00
_cell.angle_beta   90.00
_cell.angle_gamma   90.00
#
_symmetry.space_group_name_H-M   'P 1'
#
loop_
_entity.id
_entity.type
_entity.pdbx_description
1 polymer ?
#
loop_
_entity_poly.entity_id
_entity_poly.type
_entity_poly.pdbx_seq_one_letter_code
_entity_poly.pdbx_strand_id
1 'polypeptide(L)'
;MSADIHSLQPESGPTAMERSVYLDAYLAPFRQWLDRDSVTEIMVNRPGEVWVEDAALGGGMQRVDVPEIDDQLVRRLAEQVARVSHQGINREHPLLG
;
A
#
# COMPACT_ATOMS: atom_id res chain seq x y z
N MET A 1 22.50 -21.30 42.63
CA MET A 1 22.81 -21.22 41.19
C MET A 1 21.79 -22.06 40.42
N SER A 2 20.83 -21.42 39.77
CA SER A 2 20.25 -21.82 38.48
C SER A 2 19.22 -20.76 38.15
N ALA A 3 19.55 -19.91 37.18
CA ALA A 3 18.58 -19.02 36.57
C ALA A 3 17.81 -19.84 35.53
N ASP A 4 16.49 -19.91 35.68
CA ASP A 4 15.60 -20.43 34.66
C ASP A 4 15.75 -19.57 33.40
N ILE A 5 16.32 -20.16 32.35
CA ILE A 5 16.42 -19.53 31.05
C ILE A 5 15.01 -19.54 30.44
N HIS A 6 14.36 -18.38 30.47
CA HIS A 6 13.15 -18.14 29.71
C HIS A 6 13.52 -18.19 28.22
N SER A 7 13.17 -19.27 27.53
CA SER A 7 13.33 -19.38 26.08
C SER A 7 12.56 -18.24 25.42
N LEU A 8 13.29 -17.36 24.72
CA LEU A 8 12.71 -16.31 23.89
C LEU A 8 11.83 -16.97 22.82
N GLN A 9 10.51 -16.77 22.91
CA GLN A 9 9.60 -17.13 21.83
C GLN A 9 10.04 -16.36 20.56
N PRO A 10 10.12 -17.01 19.40
CA PRO A 10 10.33 -16.29 18.16
C PRO A 10 9.11 -15.40 17.92
N GLU A 11 9.35 -14.09 17.88
CA GLU A 11 8.40 -13.05 17.50
C GLU A 11 7.67 -13.49 16.22
N SER A 12 6.42 -13.92 16.36
CA SER A 12 5.63 -14.48 15.27
C SER A 12 5.09 -13.36 14.40
N GLY A 13 5.96 -12.76 13.59
CA GLY A 13 5.58 -11.87 12.51
C GLY A 13 4.97 -12.63 11.33
N PRO A 14 4.06 -12.02 10.56
CA PRO A 14 3.46 -12.67 9.40
C PRO A 14 4.53 -13.04 8.37
N THR A 15 4.32 -14.18 7.74
CA THR A 15 5.20 -14.70 6.70
C THR A 15 5.23 -13.77 5.47
N ALA A 16 6.21 -13.90 4.58
CA ALA A 16 6.27 -13.10 3.35
C ALA A 16 5.01 -13.27 2.48
N MET A 17 4.44 -14.49 2.46
CA MET A 17 3.22 -14.80 1.72
C MET A 17 1.99 -14.13 2.32
N GLU A 18 1.85 -14.13 3.65
CA GLU A 18 0.77 -13.38 4.32
C GLU A 18 0.90 -11.87 4.10
N ARG A 19 2.12 -11.31 4.12
CA ARG A 19 2.36 -9.90 3.80
C ARG A 19 1.91 -9.54 2.38
N SER A 20 2.14 -10.43 1.41
CA SER A 20 1.61 -10.26 0.04
C SER A 20 0.10 -10.24 0.03
N VAL A 21 -0.56 -11.20 0.70
CA VAL A 21 -2.03 -11.30 0.74
C VAL A 21 -2.67 -10.03 1.31
N TYR A 22 -2.11 -9.45 2.37
CA TYR A 22 -2.62 -8.20 2.93
C TYR A 22 -2.40 -7.01 2.00
N LEU A 23 -1.22 -6.89 1.37
CA LEU A 23 -0.95 -5.82 0.41
C LEU A 23 -1.87 -5.93 -0.81
N ASP A 24 -2.05 -7.14 -1.33
CA ASP A 24 -2.94 -7.44 -2.46
C ASP A 24 -4.39 -7.02 -2.18
N ALA A 25 -4.87 -7.24 -0.95
CA ALA A 25 -6.21 -6.81 -0.54
C ALA A 25 -6.38 -5.28 -0.58
N TYR A 26 -5.37 -4.52 -0.19
CA TYR A 26 -5.41 -3.05 -0.23
C TYR A 26 -5.19 -2.48 -1.64
N LEU A 27 -4.55 -3.23 -2.53
CA LEU A 27 -4.42 -2.89 -3.95
C LEU A 27 -5.67 -3.24 -4.77
N ALA A 28 -6.60 -4.03 -4.24
CA ALA A 28 -7.77 -4.51 -4.96
C ALA A 28 -8.60 -3.40 -5.67
N PRO A 29 -8.90 -2.24 -5.05
CA PRO A 29 -9.66 -1.17 -5.72
C PRO A 29 -8.92 -0.53 -6.91
N PHE A 30 -7.59 -0.63 -6.92
CA PHE A 30 -6.72 -0.09 -7.98
C PHE A 30 -6.49 -1.08 -9.13
N ARG A 31 -6.91 -2.34 -9.00
CA ARG A 31 -6.66 -3.42 -10.00
C ARG A 31 -7.13 -3.05 -11.40
N GLN A 32 -8.26 -2.36 -11.51
CA GLN A 32 -8.78 -1.87 -12.79
C GLN A 32 -7.81 -1.01 -13.60
N TRP A 33 -6.84 -0.38 -12.94
CA TRP A 33 -5.76 0.39 -13.58
C TRP A 33 -4.43 -0.37 -13.53
N LEU A 34 -4.10 -1.03 -12.41
CA LEU A 34 -2.86 -1.78 -12.25
C LEU A 34 -2.73 -2.97 -13.23
N ASP A 35 -3.84 -3.57 -13.64
CA ASP A 35 -3.85 -4.68 -14.58
C ASP A 35 -3.78 -4.22 -16.05
N ARG A 36 -3.68 -2.90 -16.31
CA ARG A 36 -3.58 -2.32 -17.66
C ARG A 36 -2.14 -1.89 -17.93
N ASP A 37 -1.49 -2.58 -18.87
CA ASP A 37 -0.10 -2.26 -19.28
C ASP A 37 0.08 -0.84 -19.85
N SER A 38 -1.00 -0.19 -20.28
CA SER A 38 -0.97 1.17 -20.83
C SER A 38 -1.04 2.27 -19.77
N VAL A 39 -1.43 1.94 -18.54
CA VAL A 39 -1.48 2.89 -17.42
C VAL A 39 -0.05 3.12 -16.93
N THR A 40 0.38 4.39 -16.94
CA THR A 40 1.73 4.79 -16.56
C THR A 40 1.79 5.37 -15.15
N GLU A 41 0.72 6.01 -14.70
CA GLU A 41 0.68 6.65 -13.39
C GLU A 41 -0.73 6.59 -12.77
N ILE A 42 -0.78 6.40 -11.45
CA ILE A 42 -1.99 6.43 -10.62
C ILE A 42 -1.68 7.32 -9.41
N MET A 43 -2.46 8.36 -9.20
CA MET A 43 -2.30 9.31 -8.09
C MET A 43 -3.57 9.41 -7.26
N VAL A 44 -3.42 9.59 -5.95
CA VAL A 44 -4.52 9.88 -5.02
C VAL A 44 -4.17 11.15 -4.26
N ASN A 45 -4.82 12.26 -4.61
CA ASN A 45 -4.56 13.56 -3.98
C ASN A 45 -5.45 13.80 -2.76
N ARG A 46 -6.62 13.15 -2.71
CA ARG A 46 -7.58 13.20 -1.62
C ARG A 46 -8.45 11.93 -1.62
N PRO A 47 -9.01 11.54 -0.45
CA PRO A 47 -9.96 10.42 -0.40
C PRO A 47 -11.09 10.59 -1.40
N GLY A 48 -11.42 9.52 -2.12
CA GLY A 48 -12.46 9.49 -3.13
C GLY A 48 -12.04 10.01 -4.51
N GLU A 49 -10.81 10.48 -4.70
CA GLU A 49 -10.34 11.05 -5.97
C GLU A 49 -9.06 10.36 -6.45
N VAL A 50 -9.12 9.77 -7.64
CA VAL A 50 -7.97 9.17 -8.33
C VAL A 50 -7.68 9.92 -9.62
N TRP A 51 -6.41 10.14 -9.91
CA TRP A 51 -5.93 10.62 -11.19
C TRP A 51 -5.15 9.51 -11.88
N VAL A 52 -5.43 9.25 -13.14
CA VAL A 52 -4.81 8.17 -13.90
C VAL A 52 -4.28 8.72 -15.21
N GLU A 53 -3.02 8.43 -15.50
CA GLU A 53 -2.44 8.63 -16.82
C GLU A 53 -2.41 7.30 -17.58
N ASP A 54 -2.95 7.33 -18.80
CA ASP A 54 -2.97 6.17 -19.69
C ASP A 54 -2.41 6.55 -21.07
N ALA A 55 -1.31 5.91 -21.45
CA ALA A 55 -0.63 6.16 -22.71
C ALA A 55 -1.49 5.79 -23.94
N ALA A 56 -2.43 4.84 -23.80
CA ALA A 56 -3.35 4.46 -24.87
C ALA A 56 -4.40 5.53 -25.18
N LEU A 57 -4.64 6.47 -24.25
CA LEU A 57 -5.61 7.56 -24.41
C LEU A 57 -4.98 8.87 -24.91
N GLY A 58 -3.72 8.83 -25.33
CA GLY A 58 -3.01 9.97 -25.90
C GLY A 58 -2.16 10.78 -24.91
N GLY A 59 -1.98 10.27 -23.69
CA GLY A 59 -1.22 10.94 -22.63
C GLY A 59 -2.03 12.09 -22.02
N GLY A 60 -2.15 12.11 -20.70
CA GLY A 60 -2.97 13.09 -20.00
C GLY A 60 -3.66 12.50 -18.78
N MET A 61 -3.70 13.32 -17.73
CA MET A 61 -4.28 12.95 -16.45
C MET A 61 -5.81 12.98 -16.51
N GLN A 62 -6.43 11.84 -16.21
CA GLN A 62 -7.87 11.70 -16.09
C GLN A 62 -8.28 11.58 -14.63
N ARG A 63 -9.21 12.43 -14.20
CA ARG A 63 -9.78 12.35 -12.86
C ARG A 63 -10.95 11.37 -12.83
N VAL A 64 -10.95 10.46 -11.86
CA VAL A 64 -12.00 9.50 -11.60
C VAL A 64 -12.41 9.61 -10.12
N ASP A 65 -13.70 9.81 -9.88
CA ASP A 65 -14.25 9.83 -8.54
C ASP A 65 -14.51 8.39 -8.10
N VAL A 66 -13.78 7.91 -7.08
CA VAL A 66 -13.82 6.53 -6.59
C VAL A 66 -13.96 6.52 -5.06
N PRO A 67 -15.20 6.60 -4.53
CA PRO A 67 -15.45 6.73 -3.09
C PRO A 67 -14.91 5.58 -2.23
N GLU A 68 -14.67 4.42 -2.84
CA GLU A 68 -14.09 3.24 -2.19
C GLU A 68 -12.62 3.44 -1.79
N ILE A 69 -11.92 4.37 -2.46
CA ILE A 69 -10.54 4.75 -2.12
C ILE A 69 -10.59 5.85 -1.07
N ASP A 70 -10.90 5.46 0.16
CA ASP A 70 -11.02 6.36 1.30
C ASP A 70 -9.70 6.57 2.06
N ASP A 71 -9.73 7.46 3.06
CA ASP A 71 -8.57 7.78 3.90
C ASP A 71 -8.03 6.55 4.65
N GLN A 72 -8.91 5.64 5.09
CA GLN A 72 -8.49 4.44 5.80
C GLN A 72 -7.77 3.47 4.87
N LEU A 73 -8.26 3.28 3.65
CA LEU A 73 -7.63 2.45 2.64
C LEU A 73 -6.23 2.97 2.31
N VAL A 74 -6.12 4.27 1.96
CA VAL A 74 -4.86 4.89 1.55
C VAL A 74 -3.82 4.81 2.68
N ARG A 75 -4.23 5.08 3.93
CA ARG A 75 -3.34 4.97 5.09
C ARG A 75 -2.86 3.53 5.30
N ARG A 76 -3.76 2.54 5.26
CA ARG A 76 -3.39 1.13 5.43
C ARG A 76 -2.47 0.64 4.31
N LEU A 77 -2.73 1.08 3.08
CA LEU A 77 -1.87 0.78 1.94
C LEU A 77 -0.47 1.34 2.16
N ALA A 78 -0.34 2.61 2.55
CA ALA A 78 0.96 3.23 2.84
C ALA A 78 1.72 2.50 3.97
N GLU A 79 1.02 2.16 5.06
CA GLU A 79 1.59 1.39 6.18
C GLU A 79 2.07 -0.01 5.74
N GLN A 80 1.32 -0.71 4.88
CA GLN A 80 1.74 -2.01 4.33
C GLN A 80 2.93 -1.88 3.38
N VAL A 81 2.93 -0.88 2.50
CA VAL A 81 4.07 -0.62 1.60
C VAL A 81 5.33 -0.35 2.41
N ALA A 82 5.27 0.53 3.42
CA ALA A 82 6.38 0.82 4.32
C ALA A 82 6.94 -0.46 4.96
N ARG A 83 6.04 -1.32 5.45
CA ARG A 83 6.42 -2.58 6.08
C ARG A 83 7.13 -3.53 5.12
N VAL A 84 6.68 -3.61 3.86
CA VAL A 84 7.28 -4.47 2.83
C VAL A 84 8.62 -3.91 2.36
N SER A 85 8.76 -2.58 2.24
CA SER A 85 10.01 -1.90 1.89
C SER A 85 10.99 -1.75 3.07
N HIS A 86 10.63 -2.22 4.26
CA HIS A 86 11.38 -2.03 5.50
C HIS A 86 11.61 -0.54 5.86
N GLN A 87 10.67 0.31 5.50
CA GLN A 87 10.64 1.74 5.79
C GLN A 87 9.62 2.06 6.88
N GLY A 88 9.87 3.14 7.62
CA GLY A 88 8.92 3.66 8.60
C GLY A 88 8.11 4.81 8.00
N ILE A 89 6.78 4.77 8.14
CA ILE A 89 5.90 5.92 7.92
C ILE A 89 5.11 6.21 9.20
N ASN A 90 5.10 7.46 9.63
CA ASN A 90 4.30 7.94 10.75
C ASN A 90 4.16 9.48 10.69
N ARG A 91 3.57 10.09 11.72
CA ARG A 91 3.38 11.56 11.75
C ARG A 91 4.69 12.35 11.81
N GLU A 92 5.77 11.77 12.35
CA GLU A 92 7.10 12.37 12.43
C GLU A 92 7.92 12.10 11.14
N HIS A 93 7.61 11.01 10.43
CA HIS A 93 8.22 10.58 9.17
C HIS A 93 7.13 10.30 8.12
N PRO A 94 6.53 11.34 7.49
CA PRO A 94 5.33 11.19 6.68
C PRO A 94 5.59 10.66 5.26
N LEU A 95 6.86 10.55 4.84
CA LEU A 95 7.25 10.16 3.49
C LEU A 95 7.87 8.77 3.48
N LEU A 96 7.52 7.98 2.47
CA LEU A 96 8.23 6.76 2.10
C LEU A 96 9.40 7.13 1.19
N GLY A 97 10.56 6.51 1.41
CA GLY A 97 11.82 6.82 0.72
C GLY A 97 12.26 5.79 -0.28
#